data_AF-A0A7W1BMX7-F1
#
_entry.id   AF-A0A7W1BMX7-F1
#
_cell.length_a   1.000
_cell.length_b   1.000
_cell.length_c   1.000
_cell.angle_alpha   90.00
_cell.angle_beta   90.00
_cell.angle_gamma   90.00
#
_symmetry.space_group_name_H-M   'P 1'
#
loop_
_entity.id
_entity.type
_entity.pdbx_description
1 polymer ?
#
loop_
_entity_poly.entity_id
_entity_poly.type
_entity_poly.pdbx_seq_one_letter_code
_entity_poly.pdbx_strand_id
1 'polypeptide(L)'
;MVARPVSHRFGGPRGRLVEALQEKGIKDLAVLRAFNLTPRHLFIPPAIEHRAYEDSALPIGNGQTISQPSTHARYLELLHLTGSERVLEIGTGSGYQTALLSHLAGQVFSMERVGALLIRARDALRAAGARNVSLLSGDGTLGWRDYAPYDAILVTASSPDIPAPLVEQLADGGRLLIPVGGRNDQTLALIVRCGKELERTDIAPARFVPLVGTHGWPKE
;
A
#
# COMPACT_ATOMS: atom_id res chain seq x y z
N MET A 1 -16.08 -17.07 -18.60
CA MET A 1 -16.25 -16.19 -17.43
C MET A 1 -16.15 -14.76 -17.93
N VAL A 2 -17.29 -14.08 -18.08
CA VAL A 2 -17.37 -12.76 -18.75
C VAL A 2 -16.84 -11.70 -17.79
N ALA A 3 -15.82 -10.95 -18.21
CA ALA A 3 -15.36 -9.76 -17.49
C ALA A 3 -16.56 -8.83 -17.28
N ARG A 4 -16.88 -8.51 -16.02
CA ARG A 4 -17.92 -7.52 -15.73
C ARG A 4 -17.54 -6.20 -16.40
N PRO A 5 -18.42 -5.57 -17.18
CA PRO A 5 -18.12 -4.27 -17.77
C PRO A 5 -17.80 -3.29 -16.64
N VAL A 6 -16.79 -2.45 -16.84
CA VAL A 6 -16.45 -1.36 -15.92
C VAL A 6 -17.71 -0.51 -15.77
N SER A 7 -18.36 -0.63 -14.63
CA SER A 7 -19.66 0.00 -14.39
C SER A 7 -19.51 1.52 -14.46
N HIS A 8 -20.18 2.16 -15.40
CA HIS A 8 -20.24 3.62 -15.54
C HIS A 8 -20.73 4.31 -14.25
N ARG A 9 -21.43 3.57 -13.37
CA ARG A 9 -21.92 4.03 -12.05
C ARG A 9 -20.83 4.69 -11.20
N PHE A 10 -19.59 4.23 -11.31
CA PHE A 10 -18.50 4.67 -10.43
C PHE A 10 -17.57 5.73 -11.03
N GLY A 11 -17.80 6.16 -12.28
CA GLY A 11 -16.99 7.19 -12.93
C GLY A 11 -17.09 8.53 -12.19
N GLY A 12 -18.32 9.02 -11.97
CA GLY A 12 -18.58 10.29 -11.26
C GLY A 12 -18.05 10.31 -9.82
N PRO A 13 -18.41 9.33 -8.96
CA PRO A 13 -17.86 9.23 -7.60
C PRO A 13 -16.34 9.17 -7.54
N ARG A 14 -15.69 8.48 -8.50
CA ARG A 14 -14.23 8.41 -8.57
C ARG A 14 -13.60 9.75 -8.95
N GLY A 15 -14.16 10.46 -9.92
CA GLY A 15 -13.70 11.80 -10.29
C GLY A 15 -13.75 12.76 -9.10
N ARG A 16 -14.87 12.78 -8.37
CA ARG A 16 -15.00 13.58 -7.14
C ARG A 16 -14.00 13.20 -6.05
N LEU A 17 -13.66 11.92 -5.91
CA LEU A 17 -12.60 11.52 -4.99
C LEU A 17 -11.25 12.12 -5.40
N VAL A 18 -10.92 12.10 -6.70
CA VAL A 18 -9.67 12.70 -7.20
C VAL A 18 -9.63 14.21 -6.94
N GLU A 19 -10.72 14.92 -7.19
CA GLU A 19 -10.86 16.35 -6.87
C GLU A 19 -10.65 16.61 -5.37
N ALA A 20 -11.29 15.82 -4.50
CA ALA A 20 -11.13 15.94 -3.05
C ALA A 20 -9.68 15.65 -2.59
N LEU A 21 -8.96 14.74 -3.25
CA LEU A 21 -7.54 14.51 -2.98
C LEU A 21 -6.69 15.72 -3.36
N GLN A 22 -7.00 16.39 -4.48
CA GLN A 22 -6.32 17.62 -4.89
C GLN A 22 -6.55 18.75 -3.89
N GLU A 23 -7.79 18.93 -3.43
CA GLU A 23 -8.14 19.91 -2.39
C GLU A 23 -7.39 19.65 -1.06
N LYS A 24 -7.12 18.39 -0.75
CA LYS A 24 -6.29 17.97 0.40
C LYS A 24 -4.78 18.11 0.17
N GLY A 25 -4.38 18.69 -0.96
CA GLY A 25 -2.99 19.01 -1.27
C GLY A 25 -2.17 17.86 -1.83
N ILE A 26 -2.81 16.85 -2.42
CA ILE A 26 -2.13 15.88 -3.30
C ILE A 26 -1.88 16.57 -4.64
N LYS A 27 -0.61 16.73 -5.00
CA LYS A 27 -0.16 17.49 -6.17
C LYS A 27 0.41 16.61 -7.28
N ASP A 28 0.85 15.40 -6.95
CA ASP A 28 1.40 14.48 -7.95
C ASP A 28 0.32 13.99 -8.93
N LEU A 29 0.45 14.42 -10.19
CA LEU A 29 -0.48 14.07 -11.27
C LEU A 29 -0.47 12.58 -11.62
N ALA A 30 0.67 11.89 -11.46
CA ALA A 30 0.75 10.45 -11.69
C ALA A 30 -0.04 9.70 -10.59
N VAL A 31 0.08 10.13 -9.33
CA VAL A 31 -0.73 9.59 -8.22
C VAL A 31 -2.21 9.81 -8.48
N LEU A 32 -2.63 11.05 -8.78
CA LEU A 32 -4.05 11.35 -9.07
C LEU A 32 -4.59 10.54 -10.24
N ARG A 33 -3.79 10.35 -11.30
CA ARG A 33 -4.13 9.50 -12.43
C ARG A 33 -4.29 8.04 -12.01
N ALA A 34 -3.42 7.50 -11.16
CA ALA A 34 -3.54 6.15 -10.64
C ALA A 34 -4.87 5.93 -9.88
N PHE A 35 -5.30 6.91 -9.07
CA PHE A 35 -6.61 6.87 -8.41
C PHE A 35 -7.77 6.89 -9.41
N ASN A 36 -7.67 7.70 -10.46
CA ASN A 36 -8.71 7.75 -11.50
C ASN A 36 -8.80 6.44 -12.30
N LEU A 37 -7.68 5.74 -12.50
CA LEU A 37 -7.66 4.46 -13.21
C LEU A 37 -8.11 3.30 -12.31
N THR A 38 -7.87 3.37 -11.00
CA THR A 38 -8.10 2.25 -10.08
C THR A 38 -9.55 2.20 -9.58
N PRO A 39 -10.31 1.14 -9.90
CA PRO A 39 -11.69 0.98 -9.43
C PRO A 39 -11.74 0.52 -7.95
N ARG A 40 -11.61 1.44 -6.99
CA ARG A 40 -11.61 1.17 -5.53
C ARG A 40 -12.75 0.24 -5.06
N HIS A 41 -13.92 0.31 -5.69
CA HIS A 41 -15.06 -0.56 -5.38
C HIS A 41 -14.80 -2.07 -5.57
N LEU A 42 -13.81 -2.47 -6.39
CA LEU A 42 -13.41 -3.87 -6.54
C LEU A 42 -12.64 -4.41 -5.33
N PHE A 43 -12.13 -3.53 -4.47
CA PHE A 43 -11.23 -3.86 -3.37
C PHE A 43 -11.92 -3.84 -2.00
N ILE A 44 -13.25 -3.75 -1.97
CA ILE A 44 -14.04 -3.75 -0.74
C ILE A 44 -15.19 -4.76 -0.80
N PRO A 45 -15.72 -5.22 0.35
CA PRO A 45 -16.87 -6.11 0.36
C PRO A 45 -18.11 -5.50 -0.33
N PRO A 46 -18.89 -6.30 -1.11
CA PRO A 46 -20.06 -5.80 -1.83
C PRO A 46 -21.10 -5.08 -0.95
N ALA A 47 -21.26 -5.51 0.30
CA ALA A 47 -22.20 -4.91 1.24
C ALA A 47 -21.93 -3.42 1.54
N ILE A 48 -20.70 -2.96 1.35
CA ILE A 48 -20.29 -1.58 1.60
C ILE A 48 -19.80 -0.86 0.33
N GLU A 49 -20.11 -1.40 -0.85
CA GLU A 49 -19.66 -0.87 -2.14
C GLU A 49 -20.09 0.60 -2.36
N HIS A 50 -21.25 0.98 -1.82
CA HIS A 50 -21.76 2.37 -1.89
C HIS A 50 -20.84 3.39 -1.23
N ARG A 51 -19.94 2.95 -0.32
CA ARG A 51 -18.96 3.78 0.40
C ARG A 51 -17.60 3.83 -0.28
N ALA A 52 -17.42 3.15 -1.43
CA ALA A 52 -16.11 2.92 -2.04
C ALA A 52 -15.25 4.17 -2.24
N TYR A 53 -15.89 5.31 -2.51
CA TYR A 53 -15.23 6.57 -2.86
C TYR A 53 -15.35 7.64 -1.77
N GLU A 54 -15.76 7.25 -0.56
CA GLU A 54 -15.58 8.07 0.62
C GLU A 54 -14.09 8.13 1.00
N ASP A 55 -13.62 9.29 1.44
CA ASP A 55 -12.28 9.40 2.02
C ASP A 55 -12.26 8.88 3.48
N SER A 56 -12.56 7.59 3.64
CA SER A 56 -12.63 6.92 4.94
C SER A 56 -12.00 5.53 4.89
N ALA A 57 -11.55 5.05 6.06
CA ALA A 57 -11.10 3.68 6.19
C ALA A 57 -12.31 2.75 6.28
N LEU A 58 -12.25 1.60 5.60
CA LEU A 58 -13.38 0.67 5.52
C LEU A 58 -12.95 -0.74 5.96
N PRO A 59 -13.83 -1.52 6.58
CA PRO A 59 -13.52 -2.90 6.96
C PRO A 59 -13.43 -3.79 5.71
N ILE A 60 -12.40 -4.64 5.66
CA ILE A 60 -12.20 -5.63 4.58
C ILE A 60 -12.29 -7.08 5.07
N GLY A 61 -12.65 -7.26 6.35
CA GLY A 61 -12.75 -8.56 7.02
C GLY A 61 -11.43 -9.00 7.67
N ASN A 62 -11.47 -10.08 8.46
CA ASN A 62 -10.33 -10.60 9.23
C ASN A 62 -9.68 -9.57 10.18
N GLY A 63 -10.49 -8.66 10.74
CA GLY A 63 -10.01 -7.58 11.59
C GLY A 63 -9.17 -6.50 10.87
N GLN A 64 -9.09 -6.54 9.53
CA GLN A 64 -8.30 -5.59 8.75
C GLN A 64 -9.18 -4.50 8.11
N THR A 65 -8.54 -3.40 7.77
CA THR A 65 -9.14 -2.24 7.09
C THR A 65 -8.38 -1.90 5.82
N ILE A 66 -9.10 -1.37 4.82
CA ILE A 66 -8.49 -0.58 3.74
C ILE A 66 -8.34 0.86 4.25
N SER A 67 -7.17 1.46 4.06
CA SER A 67 -6.90 2.83 4.51
C SER A 67 -7.69 3.87 3.72
N GLN A 68 -7.71 5.09 4.26
CA GLN A 68 -8.31 6.25 3.61
C GLN A 68 -7.61 6.52 2.27
N PRO A 69 -8.33 6.85 1.20
CA PRO A 69 -7.76 7.32 -0.06
C PRO A 69 -6.66 8.38 0.13
N SER A 70 -6.88 9.38 0.98
CA SER A 70 -5.90 10.44 1.22
C SER A 70 -4.62 9.94 1.89
N THR A 71 -4.71 8.95 2.78
CA THR A 71 -3.52 8.27 3.34
C THR A 71 -2.74 7.55 2.25
N HIS A 72 -3.42 6.75 1.41
CA HIS A 72 -2.78 6.06 0.28
C HIS A 72 -2.10 7.06 -0.67
N ALA A 73 -2.78 8.14 -1.04
CA ALA A 73 -2.24 9.16 -1.93
C ALA A 73 -1.00 9.84 -1.34
N ARG A 74 -1.06 10.23 -0.06
CA ARG A 74 0.08 10.85 0.63
C ARG A 74 1.29 9.91 0.69
N TYR A 75 1.07 8.62 0.95
CA TYR A 75 2.15 7.64 1.04
C TYR A 75 2.80 7.43 -0.32
N LEU A 76 2.01 7.40 -1.40
CA LEU A 76 2.52 7.34 -2.76
C LEU A 76 3.33 8.58 -3.16
N GLU A 77 2.90 9.79 -2.79
CA GLU A 77 3.68 11.01 -3.05
C GLU A 77 5.04 10.99 -2.34
N LEU A 78 5.07 10.56 -1.08
CA LEU A 78 6.30 10.45 -0.28
C LEU A 78 7.28 9.42 -0.84
N LEU A 79 6.78 8.46 -1.62
CA LEU A 79 7.66 7.55 -2.33
C LEU A 79 8.29 8.21 -3.55
N HIS A 80 7.79 9.25 -4.21
CA HIS A 80 8.47 9.80 -5.40
C HIS A 80 8.81 8.73 -6.47
N LEU A 81 7.83 7.87 -6.80
CA LEU A 81 7.99 6.86 -7.85
C LEU A 81 7.98 7.50 -9.25
N THR A 82 8.82 6.97 -10.14
CA THR A 82 9.06 7.51 -11.50
C THR A 82 8.64 6.54 -12.60
N GLY A 83 8.33 5.29 -12.27
CA GLY A 83 7.77 4.29 -13.17
C GLY A 83 8.69 3.12 -13.50
N SER A 84 9.95 3.15 -13.09
CA SER A 84 10.92 2.06 -13.30
C SER A 84 11.20 1.23 -12.06
N GLU A 85 10.76 1.69 -10.90
CA GLU A 85 11.13 1.14 -9.60
C GLU A 85 10.60 -0.30 -9.39
N ARG A 86 11.39 -1.07 -8.65
CA ARG A 86 10.98 -2.29 -7.99
C ARG A 86 10.48 -1.97 -6.58
N VAL A 87 9.21 -2.20 -6.33
CA VAL A 87 8.56 -1.87 -5.06
C VAL A 87 8.20 -3.14 -4.28
N LEU A 88 8.54 -3.18 -3.00
CA LEU A 88 7.99 -4.15 -2.05
C LEU A 88 6.90 -3.49 -1.19
N GLU A 89 5.72 -4.07 -1.17
CA GLU A 89 4.63 -3.71 -0.27
C GLU A 89 4.49 -4.79 0.81
N ILE A 90 4.46 -4.38 2.07
CA ILE A 90 4.17 -5.24 3.21
C ILE A 90 2.77 -4.92 3.72
N GLY A 91 1.86 -5.89 3.58
CA GLY A 91 0.45 -5.74 3.90
C GLY A 91 -0.40 -5.52 2.63
N THR A 92 -0.56 -6.55 1.80
CA THR A 92 -1.42 -6.49 0.61
C THR A 92 -2.85 -6.08 0.98
N GLY A 93 -3.40 -6.64 2.07
CA GLY A 93 -4.74 -6.35 2.56
C GLY A 93 -5.81 -6.57 1.48
N SER A 94 -6.44 -5.50 1.03
CA SER A 94 -7.42 -5.56 -0.06
C SER A 94 -6.80 -5.68 -1.46
N GLY A 95 -5.54 -5.28 -1.62
CA GLY A 95 -4.88 -5.10 -2.92
C GLY A 95 -5.03 -3.70 -3.53
N TYR A 96 -5.75 -2.77 -2.88
CA TYR A 96 -5.97 -1.43 -3.45
C TYR A 96 -4.68 -0.61 -3.58
N GLN A 97 -3.86 -0.59 -2.52
CA GLN A 97 -2.56 0.08 -2.55
C GLN A 97 -1.61 -0.59 -3.55
N THR A 98 -1.63 -1.92 -3.63
CA THR A 98 -0.90 -2.70 -4.65
C THR A 98 -1.30 -2.31 -6.07
N ALA A 99 -2.60 -2.11 -6.34
CA ALA A 99 -3.09 -1.68 -7.64
C ALA A 99 -2.63 -0.25 -7.97
N LEU A 100 -2.67 0.67 -7.01
CA LEU A 100 -2.14 2.02 -7.19
C LEU A 100 -0.64 2.01 -7.48
N LEU A 101 0.14 1.22 -6.73
CA LEU A 101 1.58 1.03 -6.98
C LEU A 101 1.85 0.47 -8.38
N SER A 102 0.99 -0.45 -8.87
CA SER A 102 1.14 -1.05 -10.20
C SER A 102 1.08 -0.05 -11.35
N HIS A 103 0.44 1.11 -11.13
CA HIS A 103 0.41 2.22 -12.09
C HIS A 103 1.63 3.14 -12.02
N LEU A 104 2.41 3.08 -10.94
CA LEU A 104 3.46 4.03 -10.60
C LEU A 104 4.86 3.43 -10.60
N ALA A 105 4.99 2.11 -10.66
CA ALA A 105 6.24 1.38 -10.58
C ALA A 105 6.41 0.39 -11.73
N GLY A 106 7.66 -0.02 -12.00
CA GLY A 106 7.97 -1.01 -13.01
C GLY A 106 7.47 -2.40 -12.61
N GLN A 107 7.72 -2.79 -11.35
CA GLN A 107 7.28 -4.06 -10.79
C GLN A 107 6.93 -3.91 -9.30
N VAL A 108 5.81 -4.53 -8.90
CA VAL A 108 5.35 -4.55 -7.50
C VAL A 108 5.39 -5.97 -6.95
N PHE A 109 5.98 -6.12 -5.77
CA PHE A 109 5.98 -7.32 -4.96
C PHE A 109 5.16 -7.01 -3.71
N SER A 110 4.16 -7.83 -3.37
CA SER A 110 3.31 -7.56 -2.21
C SER A 110 3.14 -8.82 -1.36
N MET A 111 3.32 -8.65 -0.04
CA MET A 111 3.24 -9.72 0.94
C MET A 111 2.04 -9.59 1.86
N GLU A 112 1.38 -10.71 2.13
CA GLU A 112 0.22 -10.79 3.02
C GLU A 112 0.32 -12.03 3.91
N ARG A 113 -0.01 -11.88 5.20
CA ARG A 113 -0.01 -13.00 6.16
C ARG A 113 -1.35 -13.73 6.23
N VAL A 114 -2.45 -13.06 5.88
CA VAL A 114 -3.82 -13.59 5.92
C VAL A 114 -4.21 -14.14 4.56
N GLY A 115 -4.17 -15.47 4.40
CA GLY A 115 -4.46 -16.12 3.11
C GLY A 115 -5.81 -15.75 2.48
N ALA A 116 -6.87 -15.58 3.28
CA ALA A 116 -8.19 -15.17 2.78
C ALA A 116 -8.23 -13.73 2.22
N LEU A 117 -7.33 -12.85 2.68
CA LEU A 117 -7.16 -11.52 2.09
C LEU A 117 -6.37 -11.61 0.78
N LEU A 118 -5.27 -12.37 0.77
CA LEU A 118 -4.43 -12.56 -0.41
C LEU A 118 -5.20 -13.12 -1.61
N ILE A 119 -6.10 -14.10 -1.38
CA ILE A 119 -6.96 -14.66 -2.43
C ILE A 119 -7.87 -13.57 -3.03
N ARG A 120 -8.56 -12.81 -2.18
CA ARG A 120 -9.46 -11.74 -2.63
C ARG A 120 -8.71 -10.62 -3.34
N ALA A 121 -7.54 -10.22 -2.82
CA ALA A 121 -6.68 -9.22 -3.43
C ALA A 121 -6.23 -9.65 -4.83
N ARG A 122 -5.86 -10.93 -5.01
CA ARG A 122 -5.48 -11.48 -6.32
C ARG A 122 -6.61 -11.34 -7.35
N ASP A 123 -7.84 -11.67 -6.96
CA ASP A 123 -9.00 -11.55 -7.86
C ASP A 123 -9.32 -10.10 -8.19
N ALA A 124 -9.28 -9.20 -7.20
CA ALA A 124 -9.50 -7.77 -7.39
C ALA A 124 -8.43 -7.14 -8.29
N LEU A 125 -7.14 -7.46 -8.08
CA LEU A 125 -6.01 -7.00 -8.89
C LEU A 125 -6.13 -7.46 -10.34
N ARG A 126 -6.50 -8.74 -10.56
CA ARG A 126 -6.76 -9.27 -11.91
C ARG A 126 -7.92 -8.52 -12.58
N ALA A 127 -9.02 -8.28 -11.85
CA ALA A 127 -10.17 -7.55 -12.37
C ALA A 127 -9.85 -6.07 -12.65
N ALA A 128 -8.97 -5.45 -11.87
CA ALA A 128 -8.46 -4.09 -12.10
C ALA A 128 -7.41 -4.02 -13.21
N GLY A 129 -6.92 -5.16 -13.72
CA GLY A 129 -5.95 -5.21 -14.81
C GLY A 129 -4.50 -4.92 -14.40
N ALA A 130 -4.16 -5.07 -13.11
CA ALA A 130 -2.78 -4.96 -12.64
C ALA A 130 -1.97 -6.19 -13.10
N ARG A 131 -0.93 -5.97 -13.91
CA ARG A 131 -0.17 -7.05 -14.60
C ARG A 131 1.26 -7.24 -14.09
N ASN A 132 1.85 -6.21 -13.52
CA ASN A 132 3.22 -6.18 -12.99
C ASN A 132 3.25 -6.37 -11.47
N VAL A 133 2.42 -7.31 -10.97
CA VAL A 133 2.26 -7.57 -9.53
C VAL A 133 2.56 -9.03 -9.22
N SER A 134 3.44 -9.26 -8.25
CA SER A 134 3.75 -10.57 -7.66
C SER A 134 3.26 -10.60 -6.21
N LEU A 135 2.50 -11.64 -5.85
CA LEU A 135 1.89 -11.78 -4.53
C LEU A 135 2.49 -12.98 -3.78
N LEU A 136 2.88 -12.79 -2.52
CA LEU A 136 3.39 -13.85 -1.65
C LEU A 136 2.62 -13.91 -0.33
N SER A 137 2.27 -15.12 0.08
CA SER A 137 1.77 -15.37 1.43
C SER A 137 2.95 -15.56 2.36
N GLY A 138 3.05 -14.77 3.44
CA GLY A 138 4.17 -14.91 4.36
C GLY A 138 4.25 -13.83 5.43
N ASP A 139 5.29 -13.95 6.25
CA ASP A 139 5.65 -12.94 7.23
C ASP A 139 6.39 -11.78 6.53
N GLY A 140 5.69 -10.66 6.38
CA GLY A 140 6.24 -9.49 5.72
C GLY A 140 7.37 -8.80 6.48
N THR A 141 7.57 -9.10 7.77
CA THR A 141 8.70 -8.55 8.55
C THR A 141 10.06 -9.09 8.10
N LEU A 142 10.06 -10.23 7.39
CA LEU A 142 11.25 -10.82 6.78
C LEU A 142 11.56 -10.23 5.39
N GLY A 143 10.65 -9.47 4.80
CA GLY A 143 10.70 -9.05 3.41
C GLY A 143 10.68 -10.23 2.43
N TRP A 144 11.09 -9.96 1.19
CA TRP A 144 11.13 -10.95 0.11
C TRP A 144 12.49 -10.92 -0.59
N ARG A 145 13.47 -11.60 0.01
CA ARG A 145 14.88 -11.54 -0.35
C ARG A 145 15.17 -11.95 -1.80
N ASP A 146 14.44 -12.91 -2.35
CA ASP A 146 14.67 -13.44 -3.70
C ASP A 146 14.56 -12.37 -4.80
N TYR A 147 13.85 -11.27 -4.55
CA TYR A 147 13.69 -10.16 -5.49
C TYR A 147 14.29 -8.85 -4.99
N ALA A 148 15.01 -8.87 -3.87
CA ALA A 148 15.82 -7.74 -3.43
C ALA A 148 16.99 -7.48 -4.41
N PRO A 149 17.57 -6.27 -4.44
CA PRO A 149 17.16 -5.09 -3.67
C PRO A 149 15.92 -4.38 -4.25
N TYR A 150 15.27 -3.56 -3.42
CA TYR A 150 14.08 -2.76 -3.76
C TYR A 150 14.41 -1.26 -3.76
N ASP A 151 13.90 -0.55 -4.76
CA ASP A 151 14.02 0.91 -4.84
C ASP A 151 13.06 1.59 -3.86
N ALA A 152 11.93 0.94 -3.56
CA ALA A 152 11.00 1.39 -2.54
C ALA A 152 10.40 0.22 -1.75
N ILE A 153 10.22 0.42 -0.45
CA ILE A 153 9.48 -0.46 0.43
C ILE A 153 8.38 0.34 1.11
N LEU A 154 7.15 -0.13 1.03
CA LEU A 154 5.99 0.47 1.67
C LEU A 154 5.38 -0.51 2.66
N VAL A 155 5.27 -0.11 3.93
CA VAL A 155 4.63 -0.93 4.96
C VAL A 155 3.29 -0.31 5.35
N THR A 156 2.22 -1.06 5.18
CA THR A 156 0.83 -0.63 5.46
C THR A 156 0.30 -1.21 6.77
N ALA A 157 1.20 -1.45 7.72
CA ALA A 157 0.93 -1.90 9.08
C ALA A 157 1.99 -1.29 10.02
N SER A 158 1.66 -1.09 11.30
CA SER A 158 2.58 -0.45 12.25
C SER A 158 3.52 -1.43 12.92
N SER A 159 4.80 -1.07 13.01
CA SER A 159 5.84 -1.90 13.62
C SER A 159 6.34 -1.25 14.92
N PRO A 160 6.71 -2.03 15.97
CA PRO A 160 7.30 -1.46 17.18
C PRO A 160 8.65 -0.79 16.90
N ASP A 161 9.41 -1.33 15.95
CA ASP A 161 10.67 -0.79 15.44
C ASP A 161 10.80 -1.08 13.93
N ILE A 162 11.76 -0.49 13.25
CA ILE A 162 12.04 -0.71 11.84
C ILE A 162 12.62 -2.12 11.65
N PRO A 163 11.97 -3.03 10.90
CA PRO A 163 12.49 -4.37 10.69
C PRO A 163 13.82 -4.35 9.92
N ALA A 164 14.89 -4.84 10.54
CA ALA A 164 16.21 -4.93 9.91
C ALA A 164 16.21 -5.64 8.53
N PRO A 165 15.45 -6.74 8.31
CA PRO A 165 15.41 -7.38 7.00
C PRO A 165 14.87 -6.47 5.88
N LEU A 166 13.97 -5.53 6.18
CA LEU A 166 13.45 -4.59 5.18
C LEU A 166 14.51 -3.57 4.82
N VAL A 167 15.24 -3.06 5.80
CA VAL A 167 16.36 -2.15 5.58
C VAL A 167 17.44 -2.85 4.74
N GLU A 168 17.86 -4.06 5.09
CA GLU A 168 18.84 -4.87 4.35
C GLU A 168 18.48 -5.08 2.87
N GLN A 169 17.18 -5.08 2.55
CA GLN A 169 16.66 -5.30 1.20
C GLN A 169 16.47 -4.00 0.40
N LEU A 170 16.79 -2.82 0.96
CA LEU A 170 16.78 -1.56 0.21
C LEU A 170 17.98 -1.46 -0.73
N ALA A 171 17.73 -1.06 -1.97
CA ALA A 171 18.74 -0.60 -2.91
C ALA A 171 19.42 0.68 -2.40
N ASP A 172 20.62 0.98 -2.90
CA ASP A 172 21.24 2.28 -2.66
C ASP A 172 20.38 3.41 -3.25
N GLY A 173 20.16 4.49 -2.50
CA GLY A 173 19.15 5.52 -2.81
C GLY A 173 17.70 5.07 -2.60
N GLY A 174 17.49 3.82 -2.19
CA GLY A 174 16.16 3.26 -1.94
C GLY A 174 15.51 3.82 -0.68
N ARG A 175 14.18 3.78 -0.64
CA ARG A 175 13.37 4.36 0.43
C ARG A 175 12.43 3.36 1.09
N LEU A 176 12.35 3.38 2.41
CA LEU A 176 11.39 2.63 3.20
C LEU A 176 10.44 3.60 3.90
N LEU A 177 9.14 3.48 3.63
CA LEU A 177 8.10 4.22 4.31
C LEU A 177 7.30 3.28 5.22
N ILE A 178 7.32 3.55 6.53
CA ILE A 178 6.78 2.64 7.55
C ILE A 178 6.22 3.41 8.76
N PRO A 179 5.02 3.07 9.25
CA PRO A 179 4.54 3.52 10.56
C PRO A 179 5.29 2.79 11.68
N VAL A 180 5.96 3.54 12.57
CA VAL A 180 6.75 3.00 13.69
C VAL A 180 6.31 3.64 15.00
N GLY A 181 6.23 2.85 16.07
CA GLY A 181 5.93 3.36 17.41
C GLY A 181 5.13 2.37 18.25
N GLY A 182 4.59 2.85 19.36
CA GLY A 182 3.74 2.03 20.21
C GLY A 182 2.38 1.75 19.58
N ARG A 183 1.56 0.94 20.26
CA ARG A 183 0.24 0.53 19.71
C ARG A 183 -0.69 1.72 19.46
N ASN A 184 -0.54 2.82 20.21
CA ASN A 184 -1.45 3.96 20.18
C ASN A 184 -0.79 5.26 19.66
N ASP A 185 0.53 5.27 19.52
CA ASP A 185 1.37 6.42 19.22
C ASP A 185 2.39 6.03 18.14
N GLN A 186 1.94 6.07 16.89
CA GLN A 186 2.74 5.69 15.74
C GLN A 186 3.11 6.94 14.94
N THR A 187 4.33 6.98 14.43
CA THR A 187 4.82 8.02 13.54
C THR A 187 5.20 7.38 12.21
N LEU A 188 4.76 7.99 11.11
CA LEU A 188 5.22 7.63 9.78
C LEU A 188 6.68 8.05 9.63
N ALA A 189 7.56 7.07 9.48
CA ALA A 189 8.97 7.29 9.24
C ALA A 189 9.31 7.00 7.77
N LEU A 190 10.15 7.85 7.18
CA LEU A 190 10.82 7.64 5.91
C LEU A 190 12.29 7.38 6.17
N ILE A 191 12.79 6.25 5.69
CA ILE A 191 14.19 5.85 5.76
C ILE A 191 14.75 5.86 4.35
N VAL A 192 15.87 6.54 4.12
CA VAL A 192 16.58 6.58 2.83
C VAL A 192 17.95 5.95 3.00
N ARG A 193 18.33 5.04 2.08
CA ARG A 193 19.68 4.46 2.06
C ARG A 193 20.63 5.41 1.34
N CYS A 194 21.71 5.80 2.03
CA CYS A 194 22.80 6.63 1.52
C CYS A 194 24.10 5.82 1.60
N GLY A 195 24.30 4.89 0.67
CA GLY A 195 25.39 3.91 0.68
C GLY A 195 25.32 3.00 1.91
N LYS A 196 26.26 3.20 2.84
CA LYS A 196 26.31 2.46 4.11
C LYS A 196 25.47 3.09 5.22
N GLU A 197 25.04 4.32 5.04
CA GLU A 197 24.28 5.08 6.03
C GLU A 197 22.77 5.01 5.75
N LEU A 198 22.00 5.32 6.78
CA LEU A 198 20.55 5.40 6.72
C LEU A 198 20.12 6.75 7.28
N GLU A 199 19.40 7.51 6.47
CA GLU A 199 18.79 8.76 6.92
C GLU A 199 17.34 8.51 7.27
N ARG A 200 16.94 8.91 8.48
CA ARG A 200 15.56 8.78 8.95
C ARG A 200 14.93 10.16 9.09
N THR A 201 13.71 10.29 8.55
CA THR A 201 12.85 11.45 8.74
C THR A 201 11.50 11.01 9.30
N ASP A 202 11.10 11.57 10.43
CA ASP A 202 9.78 11.37 11.01
C ASP A 202 8.81 12.41 10.41
N ILE A 203 7.75 11.95 9.74
CA ILE A 203 6.90 12.79 8.88
C ILE A 203 5.68 13.30 9.64
N ALA A 204 4.86 12.39 10.17
CA ALA A 204 3.58 12.73 10.78
C ALA A 204 3.06 11.58 11.66
N PRO A 205 2.14 11.87 12.60
CA PRO A 205 1.38 10.82 13.30
C PRO A 205 0.66 9.90 12.30
N ALA A 206 0.64 8.62 12.62
CA ALA A 206 -0.02 7.58 11.83
C ALA A 206 -0.89 6.68 12.74
N ARG A 207 -1.81 5.94 12.12
CA ARG A 207 -2.60 4.94 12.83
C ARG A 207 -2.93 3.77 11.92
N PHE A 208 -2.25 2.66 12.15
CA PHE A 208 -2.36 1.43 11.39
C PHE A 208 -2.55 0.22 12.31
N VAL A 209 -3.05 -0.86 11.70
CA VAL A 209 -3.11 -2.20 12.30
C VAL A 209 -1.69 -2.73 12.55
N PRO A 210 -1.47 -3.59 13.56
CA PRO A 210 -0.14 -4.06 13.92
C PRO A 210 0.47 -4.96 12.82
N LEU A 211 1.73 -4.70 12.49
CA LEU A 211 2.59 -5.58 11.70
C LEU A 211 3.03 -6.74 12.58
N VAL A 212 2.35 -7.87 12.47
CA VAL A 212 2.63 -9.07 13.28
C VAL A 212 3.60 -9.99 12.53
N GLY A 213 4.71 -10.36 13.18
CA GLY A 213 5.75 -11.20 12.58
C GLY A 213 7.02 -11.28 13.43
N THR A 214 8.03 -12.01 12.93
CA THR A 214 9.31 -12.25 13.59
C THR A 214 10.03 -10.96 14.01
N HIS A 215 10.01 -9.93 13.16
CA HIS A 215 10.60 -8.61 13.46
C HIS A 215 9.52 -7.53 13.69
N GLY A 216 8.32 -7.95 14.11
CA GLY A 216 7.19 -7.06 14.38
C GLY A 216 6.56 -7.34 15.74
N TRP A 217 5.25 -7.10 15.84
CA TRP A 217 4.49 -7.46 17.03
C TRP A 217 4.37 -9.00 17.16
N PRO A 218 4.42 -9.55 18.39
CA PRO A 218 4.13 -10.96 18.61
C PRO A 218 2.68 -11.27 18.22
N LYS A 219 2.42 -12.53 17.84
CA LYS A 219 1.05 -13.02 17.72
C LYS A 219 0.41 -13.00 19.11
N GLU A 220 -0.81 -12.48 19.18
CA GLU A 220 -1.69 -12.62 20.34
C GLU A 220 -2.16 -14.07 20.49
#